data_AF-A0AAE3BG88-F1
#
_entry.id   AF-A0AAE3BG88-F1
#
_cell.length_a   1.000
_cell.length_b   1.000
_cell.length_c   1.000
_cell.angle_alpha   90.00
_cell.angle_beta   90.00
_cell.angle_gamma   90.00
#
_symmetry.space_group_name_H-M   'P 1'
#
loop_
_entity.id
_entity.type
_entity.pdbx_description
1 polymer ?
#
loop_
_entity_poly.entity_id
_entity_poly.type
_entity_poly.pdbx_seq_one_letter_code
_entity_poly.pdbx_strand_id
1 'polypeptide(L)' 'MKNMKAKLRSFLRDESGVTAIEYGILAAAMAAAIGAIFGGDGIFVKALNEKFSQIADQITGAGTPGSGSTNVPK' A
#
# COMPACT_ATOMS: atom_id res chain seq x y z
N MET A 1 6.52 -42.71 33.17
CA MET A 1 5.35 -42.67 32.26
C MET A 1 4.30 -41.58 32.59
N LYS A 2 4.05 -41.22 33.85
CA LYS A 2 3.07 -40.17 34.22
C LYS A 2 3.35 -38.80 33.57
N ASN A 3 4.63 -38.43 33.46
CA ASN A 3 5.06 -37.15 32.90
C ASN A 3 4.83 -37.03 31.37
N MET A 4 4.88 -38.16 30.65
CA MET A 4 4.66 -38.19 29.20
C MET A 4 3.18 -37.96 28.87
N LYS A 5 2.28 -38.57 29.64
CA LYS A 5 0.83 -38.36 29.51
C LYS A 5 0.43 -36.91 29.79
N ALA A 6 1.06 -36.28 30.79
CA ALA A 6 0.82 -34.88 31.13
C ALA A 6 1.28 -33.92 30.02
N LYS A 7 2.46 -34.14 29.42
CA LYS A 7 2.95 -33.34 28.28
C LYS A 7 2.06 -33.49 27.05
N LEU A 8 1.61 -34.71 26.73
CA LEU A 8 0.70 -34.94 25.61
C LEU A 8 -0.66 -34.24 25.83
N ARG A 9 -1.18 -34.27 27.06
CA ARG A 9 -2.42 -33.55 27.42
C ARG A 9 -2.27 -32.03 27.35
N SER A 10 -1.08 -31.51 27.68
CA SER A 10 -0.76 -30.08 27.55
C SER A 10 -0.70 -29.66 26.09
N PHE A 11 -0.11 -30.49 25.23
CA PHE A 11 0.03 -30.24 23.79
C PHE A 11 -1.32 -30.31 23.07
N LEU A 12 -2.18 -31.28 23.43
CA LEU A 12 -3.56 -31.39 22.91
C LEU A 12 -4.48 -30.24 23.38
N ARG A 13 -4.09 -29.50 24.42
CA ARG A 13 -4.83 -28.35 24.97
C ARG A 13 -4.16 -27.03 24.61
N ASP A 14 -3.15 -27.06 23.75
CA ASP A 14 -2.46 -25.87 23.29
C ASP A 14 -3.22 -25.29 22.09
N GLU A 15 -3.88 -24.15 22.29
CA GLU A 15 -4.66 -23.44 21.28
C GLU A 15 -3.84 -22.35 20.57
N SER A 16 -2.52 -22.29 20.81
CA SER A 16 -1.60 -21.36 20.14
C SER A 16 -1.62 -21.50 18.60
N GLY A 17 -1.92 -22.69 18.08
CA GLY A 17 -2.10 -22.91 16.64
C GLY A 17 -3.43 -22.37 16.09
N VAL A 18 -4.50 -22.36 16.90
CA VAL A 18 -5.82 -21.83 16.52
C VAL A 18 -5.81 -20.30 16.51
N THR A 19 -5.06 -19.69 17.43
CA THR A 19 -4.83 -18.25 17.42
C THR A 19 -3.94 -17.81 16.24
N ALA A 20 -2.97 -18.63 15.80
CA ALA A 20 -2.13 -18.31 14.65
C ALA A 20 -2.89 -18.24 13.30
N ILE A 21 -3.95 -19.05 13.10
CA ILE A 21 -4.72 -19.01 11.84
C ILE A 21 -5.65 -17.79 11.76
N GLU A 22 -6.21 -17.35 12.88
CA GLU A 22 -7.08 -16.17 12.95
C GLU A 22 -6.29 -14.87 12.75
N TYR A 23 -5.17 -14.73 13.48
CA TYR A 23 -4.26 -13.61 13.27
C TYR A 23 -3.59 -13.69 11.89
N GLY A 24 -3.44 -14.88 11.32
CA GLY A 24 -2.96 -15.08 9.95
C GLY A 24 -3.86 -14.44 8.89
N ILE A 25 -5.18 -14.59 9.01
CA ILE A 25 -6.14 -13.95 8.09
C ILE A 25 -6.16 -12.44 8.26
N LEU A 26 -6.13 -11.94 9.50
CA LEU A 26 -6.04 -10.50 9.79
C LEU A 26 -4.75 -9.90 9.22
N ALA A 27 -3.62 -10.59 9.37
CA ALA A 27 -2.34 -10.17 8.80
C ALA A 27 -2.37 -10.15 7.27
N ALA A 28 -2.97 -11.16 6.64
CA ALA A 28 -3.14 -11.19 5.18
C ALA A 28 -4.03 -10.04 4.67
N ALA A 29 -5.14 -9.76 5.35
CA ALA A 29 -6.03 -8.65 5.01
C ALA A 29 -5.31 -7.30 5.13
N MET A 30 -4.54 -7.10 6.20
CA MET A 30 -3.75 -5.87 6.39
C MET A 30 -2.67 -5.73 5.31
N ALA A 31 -1.94 -6.82 5.00
CA ALA A 31 -0.92 -6.82 3.96
C ALA A 31 -1.51 -6.47 2.57
N ALA A 32 -2.68 -7.03 2.24
CA ALA A 32 -3.39 -6.70 1.00
C ALA A 32 -3.83 -5.23 0.96
N ALA A 33 -4.35 -4.69 2.06
CA ALA A 33 -4.74 -3.28 2.15
C ALA A 33 -3.55 -2.33 1.98
N ILE A 34 -2.44 -2.62 2.67
CA ILE A 34 -1.19 -1.85 2.53
C ILE A 34 -0.68 -1.92 1.08
N GLY A 35 -0.68 -3.11 0.48
CA GLY A 35 -0.28 -3.30 -0.91
C GLY A 35 -1.16 -2.52 -1.90
N ALA A 36 -2.48 -2.47 -1.68
CA ALA A 36 -3.40 -1.73 -2.55
C ALA A 36 -3.23 -0.20 -2.43
N ILE A 37 -2.88 0.30 -1.25
CA ILE A 37 -2.69 1.74 -1.02
C ILE A 37 -1.31 2.18 -1.48
N PHE A 38 -0.27 1.46 -1.04
CA PHE A 38 1.14 1.85 -1.13
C PHE A 38 1.96 1.05 -2.15
N GLY A 39 1.39 0.04 -2.80
CA GLY A 39 2.06 -0.67 -3.90
C GLY A 39 2.44 0.27 -5.04
N GLY A 40 3.29 -0.18 -5.96
CA GLY A 40 3.79 0.64 -7.07
C GLY A 40 2.67 1.31 -7.89
N ASP A 41 1.58 0.58 -8.11
CA ASP A 41 0.36 1.08 -8.78
C ASP A 41 -0.77 1.44 -7.79
N GLY A 42 -0.43 1.58 -6.51
CA GLY A 42 -1.36 1.88 -5.44
C GLY A 42 -1.98 3.26 -5.60
N ILE A 43 -3.21 3.41 -5.10
CA ILE A 43 -4.01 4.65 -5.25
C ILE A 43 -3.25 5.87 -4.72
N PHE A 44 -2.54 5.71 -3.61
CA PHE A 44 -1.77 6.79 -3.00
C PHE A 44 -0.56 7.20 -3.84
N VAL A 45 0.21 6.23 -4.33
CA VAL A 45 1.39 6.47 -5.16
C VAL A 45 1.01 7.14 -6.48
N LYS A 46 -0.09 6.70 -7.11
CA LYS A 46 -0.62 7.33 -8.32
C LYS A 46 -1.03 8.78 -8.09
N ALA A 47 -1.78 9.05 -7.01
CA ALA A 47 -2.21 10.40 -6.68
C ALA A 47 -1.03 11.35 -6.42
N LEU A 48 0.02 10.87 -5.74
CA LEU A 48 1.24 11.64 -5.55
C LEU A 48 1.94 11.95 -6.88
N ASN A 49 2.13 10.96 -7.75
CA ASN A 49 2.76 11.18 -9.06
C ASN A 49 1.98 12.19 -9.91
N GLU A 50 0.65 12.10 -9.91
CA GLU A 50 -0.21 13.05 -10.63
C GLU A 50 -0.03 14.48 -10.11
N LYS A 51 0.02 14.66 -8.78
CA LYS A 51 0.23 15.98 -8.18
C LYS A 51 1.62 16.53 -8.47
N PHE A 52 2.66 15.70 -8.41
CA PHE A 52 4.01 16.13 -8.78
C PHE A 52 4.12 16.46 -10.27
N SER A 53 3.44 15.72 -11.15
CA SER A 53 3.36 16.04 -12.58
C SER A 53 2.69 17.39 -12.79
N GLN A 54 1.55 17.65 -12.13
CA GLN A 54 0.87 18.94 -12.21
C GLN A 54 1.77 20.11 -11.78
N ILE A 55 2.55 19.92 -10.71
CA ILE A 55 3.51 20.93 -10.26
C ILE A 55 4.62 21.12 -11.30
N ALA A 56 5.16 20.05 -11.86
CA ALA A 56 6.18 20.12 -12.92
C ALA A 56 5.66 20.84 -14.17
N ASP A 57 4.42 20.55 -14.59
CA ASP A 57 3.77 21.20 -15.73
C ASP A 57 3.55 22.70 -15.48
N GLN A 58 3.17 23.08 -14.26
CA GLN A 58 3.03 24.49 -13.88
C GLN A 58 4.38 25.22 -13.87
N ILE A 59 5.45 24.59 -13.36
CA ILE A 59 6.80 25.17 -13.36
C ILE A 59 7.31 25.35 -14.79
N THR A 60 7.17 24.32 -15.63
CA THR A 60 7.61 24.37 -17.03
C THR A 60 6.80 25.38 -17.84
N GLY A 61 5.48 25.41 -17.68
CA GLY A 61 4.59 26.36 -18.34
C GLY A 61 4.77 27.81 -17.89
N ALA A 62 5.22 28.05 -16.65
CA ALA A 62 5.62 29.38 -16.19
C ALA A 62 6.99 29.82 -16.73
N GLY A 63 7.87 28.85 -17.02
CA GLY A 63 9.21 29.08 -17.57
C GLY A 63 9.25 29.28 -19.08
N THR A 64 8.24 28.82 -19.82
CA THR A 64 8.02 29.20 -21.21
C THR A 64 7.30 30.55 -21.26
N PRO A 65 7.93 31.64 -21.74
CA PRO A 65 7.21 32.88 -22.00
C PRO A 65 6.07 32.52 -22.96
N GLY A 66 4.84 32.85 -22.58
CA GLY A 66 3.65 32.42 -23.29
C GLY A 66 3.83 32.56 -24.79
N SER A 67 3.58 31.47 -25.52
CA SER A 67 3.22 31.56 -26.94
C SER A 67 1.89 32.30 -26.99
N GLY A 68 1.96 33.62 -26.85
CA GLY A 68 0.89 34.51 -27.24
C GLY A 68 0.68 34.25 -28.72
N SER A 69 -0.45 33.65 -29.06
CA SER A 69 -0.93 33.59 -30.42
C SER A 69 -1.09 35.02 -30.94
N THR A 70 -0.02 35.58 -31.50
CA THR A 70 -0.08 36.81 -32.29
C THR A 70 -0.55 36.42 -33.67
N ASN A 71 -1.87 36.29 -33.82
CA ASN A 71 -2.49 36.38 -35.14
C ASN A 71 -2.28 37.82 -35.64
N VAL A 72 -1.21 38.03 -36.42
CA VAL A 72 -1.00 39.28 -37.16
C VAL A 72 -1.72 39.12 -38.51
N PRO A 73 -2.85 39.80 -38.74
CA PRO A 73 -3.47 39.83 -40.07
C PRO A 73 -2.54 40.56 -41.05
N LYS A 74 -2.30 39.94 -42.20
CA LYS A 74 -1.60 40.52 -43.34
C LYS A 74 -2.40 41.66 -43.96
#